data_AF-A0A919X3P5-F1
#
_entry.id   AF-A0A919X3P5-F1
#
_cell.length_a   1.000
_cell.length_b   1.000
_cell.length_c   1.000
_cell.angle_alpha   90.00
_cell.angle_beta   90.00
_cell.angle_gamma   90.00
#
_symmetry.space_group_name_H-M   'P 1'
#
loop_
_entity.id
_entity.type
_entity.pdbx_description
1 polymer ?
#
loop_
_entity_poly.entity_id
_entity_poly.type
_entity_poly.pdbx_seq_one_letter_code
_entity_poly.pdbx_strand_id
1 'polypeptide(L)'
;MYLYIFVLAAVIAGLGIIRLFRSALDDLLMNPDDFQRYMNQFFTRVALVEVIPILMLVFGFAYSPSEELVMSDAAIPLAIIAIIIIFNIFYTISQRSPAGNIEKELAQRIQTFIFITIALANAIPLIALVFILMVVI
;
A
#
# COMPACT_ATOMS: atom_id res chain seq x y z
N MET A 1 -16.49 -7.47 -14.28
CA MET A 1 -16.90 -6.58 -13.16
C MET A 1 -16.43 -7.08 -11.80
N TYR A 2 -16.48 -8.39 -11.54
CA TYR A 2 -16.06 -9.00 -10.27
C TYR A 2 -14.63 -8.63 -9.84
N LEU A 3 -13.66 -8.75 -10.75
CA LEU A 3 -12.23 -8.49 -10.49
C LEU A 3 -11.93 -7.08 -9.96
N TYR A 4 -12.83 -6.12 -10.16
CA TYR A 4 -12.66 -4.75 -9.68
C TYR A 4 -12.78 -4.63 -8.15
N ILE A 5 -13.30 -5.64 -7.45
CA ILE A 5 -13.25 -5.65 -5.97
C ILE A 5 -11.81 -5.69 -5.46
N PHE A 6 -10.95 -6.46 -6.13
CA PHE A 6 -9.52 -6.53 -5.82
C PHE A 6 -8.80 -5.23 -6.17
N VAL A 7 -9.20 -4.58 -7.27
CA VAL A 7 -8.71 -3.26 -7.66
C VAL A 7 -9.07 -2.22 -6.59
N LEU A 8 -10.31 -2.20 -6.13
CA LEU A 8 -10.75 -1.30 -5.06
C LEU A 8 -9.98 -1.54 -3.76
N ALA A 9 -9.77 -2.81 -3.38
CA ALA A 9 -8.97 -3.16 -2.21
C ALA A 9 -7.54 -2.60 -2.33
N ALA A 10 -6.89 -2.79 -3.48
CA ALA A 10 -5.56 -2.28 -3.77
C ALA A 10 -5.48 -0.74 -3.72
N VAL A 11 -6.46 -0.05 -4.31
CA VAL A 11 -6.51 1.42 -4.33
C VAL A 11 -6.71 1.99 -2.92
N ILE A 12 -7.65 1.45 -2.15
CA ILE A 12 -7.93 1.91 -0.78
C ILE A 12 -6.71 1.71 0.11
N ALA A 13 -6.10 0.52 0.07
CA ALA A 13 -4.89 0.23 0.85
C ALA A 13 -3.72 1.13 0.41
N GLY A 14 -3.39 1.15 -0.89
CA GLY A 14 -2.25 1.90 -1.41
C GLY A 14 -2.34 3.40 -1.13
N LEU A 15 -3.43 4.04 -1.54
CA LEU A 15 -3.59 5.48 -1.34
C LEU A 15 -3.84 5.85 0.13
N GLY A 16 -4.56 5.02 0.87
CA GLY A 16 -4.81 5.21 2.30
C GLY A 16 -3.52 5.20 3.11
N ILE A 17 -2.66 4.20 2.88
CA ILE A 17 -1.37 4.07 3.57
C ILE A 17 -0.43 5.20 3.17
N ILE A 18 -0.39 5.61 1.90
CA ILE A 18 0.42 6.76 1.47
C ILE A 18 0.03 8.06 2.18
N ARG A 19 -1.27 8.30 2.35
CA ARG A 19 -1.76 9.48 3.06
C ARG A 19 -1.30 9.46 4.52
N LEU A 20 -1.40 8.31 5.18
CA LEU A 20 -0.92 8.13 6.56
C LEU A 20 0.59 8.30 6.67
N PHE A 21 1.34 7.74 5.71
CA PHE A 21 2.79 7.86 5.65
C PHE A 21 3.21 9.31 5.56
N ARG A 22 2.60 10.10 4.67
CA ARG A 22 2.94 11.52 4.52
C ARG A 22 2.74 12.27 5.83
N SER A 23 1.60 12.09 6.49
CA SER A 23 1.33 12.71 7.79
C SER A 23 2.35 12.28 8.84
N ALA A 24 2.67 10.99 8.93
CA ALA A 24 3.62 10.47 9.90
C ALA A 24 5.05 10.95 9.61
N LEU A 25 5.44 11.06 8.34
CA LEU A 25 6.75 11.59 7.94
C LEU A 25 6.89 13.07 8.30
N ASP A 26 5.86 13.87 8.05
CA ASP A 26 5.86 15.28 8.42
C ASP A 26 6.01 15.45 9.95
N ASP A 27 5.26 14.66 10.73
CA ASP A 27 5.36 14.65 12.20
C ASP A 27 6.75 14.23 12.70
N LEU A 28 7.36 13.22 12.06
CA LEU A 28 8.71 12.72 12.35
C LEU A 28 9.80 13.76 12.04
N LEU A 29 9.64 14.50 10.95
CA LEU A 29 10.59 15.55 10.57
C LEU A 29 10.51 16.76 11.52
N MET A 30 9.34 17.04 12.09
CA MET A 30 9.16 18.11 13.08
C MET A 30 9.63 17.71 14.48
N ASN A 31 9.47 16.45 14.87
CA ASN A 31 9.83 15.95 16.21
C ASN A 31 10.57 14.60 16.13
N PRO A 32 11.88 14.61 15.80
CA PRO A 32 12.66 13.38 15.57
C PRO A 32 12.80 12.45 16.78
N ASP A 33 12.79 13.01 18.00
CA ASP A 33 12.97 12.27 19.25
C ASP A 33 11.81 11.29 19.52
N ASP A 34 10.63 11.59 18.97
CA ASP A 34 9.40 10.81 19.13
C ASP A 34 9.25 9.71 18.05
N PHE A 35 10.36 9.30 17.39
CA PHE A 35 10.32 8.39 16.24
C PHE A 35 9.49 7.12 16.48
N GLN A 36 9.73 6.43 17.60
CA GLN A 36 9.03 5.19 17.93
C GLN A 36 7.53 5.41 18.15
N ARG A 37 7.15 6.56 18.73
CA ARG A 37 5.75 6.90 18.98
C ARG A 37 5.00 7.10 17.66
N TYR A 38 5.57 7.85 16.72
CA TYR A 38 4.94 8.06 15.40
C TYR A 38 4.90 6.78 14.57
N MET A 39 5.94 5.95 14.63
CA MET A 39 5.95 4.66 13.96
C MET A 39 4.85 3.72 14.50
N ASN A 40 4.67 3.62 15.82
CA ASN A 40 3.60 2.84 16.43
C ASN A 40 2.20 3.36 16.05
N GLN A 41 2.01 4.68 16.02
CA GLN A 41 0.76 5.29 15.57
C GLN A 41 0.49 5.00 14.09
N PHE A 42 1.53 5.07 13.25
CA PHE A 42 1.42 4.73 11.84
C PHE A 42 0.96 3.28 11.65
N PHE A 43 1.61 2.30 12.29
CA PHE A 43 1.19 0.89 12.22
C PHE A 43 -0.27 0.69 12.68
N THR A 44 -0.67 1.34 13.77
CA THR A 44 -2.04 1.24 14.28
C THR A 44 -3.05 1.79 13.27
N ARG A 45 -2.74 2.94 12.66
CA ARG A 45 -3.61 3.55 11.64
C ARG A 45 -3.64 2.74 10.35
N VAL A 46 -2.52 2.15 9.94
CA VAL A 46 -2.45 1.24 8.78
C VAL A 46 -3.37 0.05 9.01
N ALA A 47 -3.27 -0.61 10.16
CA ALA A 47 -4.12 -1.76 10.48
C ALA A 47 -5.62 -1.40 10.40
N LEU A 48 -6.02 -0.22 10.86
CA LEU A 48 -7.40 0.27 10.74
C LEU A 48 -7.83 0.51 9.29
N VAL A 49 -6.95 1.09 8.46
CA VAL A 49 -7.21 1.32 7.03
C VAL A 49 -7.34 0.00 6.28
N GLU A 50 -6.54 -1.01 6.63
CA GLU A 50 -6.51 -2.30 5.96
C GLU A 50 -7.69 -3.22 6.26
N VAL A 51 -8.48 -2.96 7.32
CA VAL A 51 -9.68 -3.76 7.64
C VAL A 51 -10.61 -3.86 6.42
N ILE A 52 -10.90 -2.74 5.77
CA ILE A 52 -11.81 -2.71 4.63
C ILE A 52 -11.21 -3.47 3.42
N PRO A 53 -9.98 -3.17 2.96
CA PRO A 53 -9.33 -3.94 1.90
C PRO A 53 -9.23 -5.45 2.17
N ILE A 54 -8.90 -5.86 3.40
CA ILE A 54 -8.82 -7.29 3.74
C ILE A 54 -10.19 -7.95 3.58
N LEU A 55 -11.27 -7.33 4.06
CA LEU A 55 -12.62 -7.84 3.85
C LEU A 55 -12.97 -7.92 2.35
N MET A 56 -12.58 -6.92 1.56
CA MET A 56 -12.77 -6.94 0.11
C MET A 56 -12.01 -8.09 -0.56
N LEU A 57 -10.78 -8.38 -0.16
CA LEU A 57 -10.02 -9.53 -0.66
C LEU A 57 -10.71 -10.85 -0.31
N VAL A 58 -11.15 -11.01 0.95
CA VAL A 58 -11.82 -12.23 1.42
C VAL A 58 -13.13 -12.45 0.65
N PHE A 59 -13.97 -11.42 0.53
CA PHE A 59 -15.23 -11.54 -0.23
C PHE A 59 -14.99 -11.71 -1.73
N GLY A 60 -13.97 -11.04 -2.27
CA GLY A 60 -13.50 -11.19 -3.64
C GLY A 60 -12.90 -12.55 -3.94
N PHE A 61 -12.54 -13.34 -2.94
CA PHE A 61 -12.13 -14.72 -3.15
C PHE A 61 -13.30 -15.69 -2.91
N ALA A 62 -14.03 -15.49 -1.82
CA ALA A 62 -15.10 -16.39 -1.38
C ALA A 62 -16.30 -16.44 -2.33
N TYR A 63 -16.60 -15.33 -3.02
CA TYR A 63 -17.73 -15.23 -3.93
C TYR A 63 -17.31 -15.21 -5.41
N SER A 64 -16.14 -15.79 -5.72
CA SER A 64 -15.65 -15.82 -7.09
C SER A 64 -16.65 -16.58 -7.96
N PRO A 65 -17.04 -16.04 -9.13
CA PRO A 65 -17.92 -16.75 -10.03
C PRO A 65 -17.30 -18.10 -10.40
N SER A 66 -18.15 -19.10 -10.55
CA SER A 66 -17.75 -20.45 -10.96
C SER A 66 -17.47 -20.55 -12.46
N GLU A 67 -17.85 -19.53 -13.23
CA GLU A 67 -17.53 -19.43 -14.66
C GLU A 67 -16.05 -19.05 -14.82
N GLU A 68 -15.36 -19.75 -15.72
CA GLU A 68 -13.96 -19.46 -16.04
C GLU A 68 -13.83 -18.05 -16.61
N LEU A 69 -13.16 -17.17 -15.87
CA LEU A 69 -12.78 -15.85 -16.37
C LEU A 69 -11.60 -16.01 -17.33
N VAL A 70 -11.62 -15.25 -18.42
CA VAL A 70 -10.51 -15.27 -19.40
C VAL A 70 -9.53 -14.14 -19.13
N MET A 71 -8.27 -14.33 -19.54
CA MET A 71 -7.21 -13.34 -19.34
C MET A 71 -7.55 -11.93 -19.88
N SER A 72 -8.37 -11.83 -20.93
CA SER A 72 -8.83 -10.54 -21.45
C SER A 72 -9.64 -9.73 -20.43
N ASP A 73 -10.36 -10.40 -19.52
CA ASP A 73 -11.14 -9.74 -18.47
C ASP A 73 -10.25 -9.20 -17.34
N ALA A 74 -9.09 -9.82 -17.12
CA ALA A 74 -8.13 -9.43 -16.09
C ALA A 74 -7.13 -8.36 -16.55
N ALA A 75 -6.93 -8.17 -17.86
CA ALA A 75 -5.92 -7.26 -18.39
C ALA A 75 -6.02 -5.83 -17.82
N ILE A 76 -7.23 -5.25 -17.78
CA ILE A 76 -7.45 -3.90 -17.24
C ILE A 76 -7.28 -3.87 -15.70
N PRO A 77 -7.94 -4.74 -14.91
CA PRO A 77 -7.71 -4.82 -13.46
C PRO A 77 -6.23 -4.96 -13.06
N LEU A 78 -5.49 -5.85 -13.72
CA LEU A 78 -4.06 -6.07 -13.47
C LEU A 78 -3.24 -4.81 -13.77
N ALA A 79 -3.53 -4.12 -14.89
CA ALA A 79 -2.85 -2.89 -15.25
C ALA A 79 -3.06 -1.78 -14.19
N ILE A 80 -4.28 -1.63 -13.67
CA ILE A 80 -4.58 -0.64 -12.63
C ILE A 80 -3.79 -0.96 -11.35
N ILE A 81 -3.80 -2.21 -10.89
CA ILE A 81 -3.08 -2.64 -9.69
C ILE A 81 -1.57 -2.43 -9.87
N ALA A 82 -1.02 -2.77 -11.03
CA ALA A 82 0.39 -2.54 -11.34
C ALA A 82 0.75 -1.05 -11.29
N ILE A 83 -0.09 -0.18 -11.86
CA ILE A 83 0.08 1.28 -11.77
C ILE A 83 0.07 1.76 -10.33
N ILE A 84 -0.84 1.25 -9.48
CA ILE A 84 -0.88 1.59 -8.06
C ILE A 84 0.39 1.15 -7.34
N ILE A 85 0.89 -0.07 -7.60
CA ILE A 85 2.12 -0.57 -6.99
C ILE A 85 3.30 0.34 -7.35
N ILE A 86 3.45 0.62 -8.65
CA ILE A 86 4.48 1.49 -9.18
C ILE A 86 4.37 2.87 -8.54
N PHE A 87 3.18 3.48 -8.57
CA PHE A 87 2.91 4.78 -7.97
C PHE A 87 3.31 4.80 -6.48
N ASN A 88 2.93 3.79 -5.71
CA ASN A 88 3.24 3.72 -4.28
C ASN A 88 4.75 3.70 -4.01
N ILE A 89 5.49 2.89 -4.77
CA ILE A 89 6.95 2.80 -4.66
C ILE A 89 7.59 4.14 -5.01
N PHE A 90 7.28 4.69 -6.19
CA PHE A 90 7.88 5.94 -6.66
C PHE A 90 7.54 7.12 -5.76
N TYR A 91 6.28 7.26 -5.36
CA TYR A 91 5.84 8.33 -4.47
C TYR A 91 6.56 8.26 -3.13
N THR A 92 6.57 7.08 -2.47
CA THR A 92 7.19 6.93 -1.14
C THR A 92 8.70 7.18 -1.19
N ILE A 93 9.40 6.71 -2.23
CA ILE A 93 10.82 6.97 -2.43
C ILE A 93 11.10 8.45 -2.73
N SER A 94 10.20 9.14 -3.46
CA SER A 94 10.38 10.56 -3.78
C SER A 94 10.39 11.46 -2.53
N GLN A 95 9.78 11.01 -1.43
CA GLN A 95 9.78 11.73 -0.15
C GLN A 95 11.10 11.61 0.63
N ARG A 96 12.15 11.01 0.05
CA ARG A 96 13.49 10.91 0.67
C ARG A 96 14.19 12.26 0.88
N SER A 97 13.63 13.38 0.42
CA SER A 97 14.27 14.70 0.50
C SER A 97 13.29 15.76 0.97
N PRO A 98 13.45 16.20 2.22
CA PRO A 98 13.87 17.59 2.38
C PRO A 98 14.84 17.74 3.57
N ALA A 99 16.15 17.80 3.29
CA ALA A 99 17.09 18.72 3.96
C ALA A 99 18.53 18.22 3.82
N GLY A 100 19.37 19.05 3.21
CA GLY A 100 20.83 18.96 3.29
C GLY A 100 21.40 19.23 4.69
N ASN A 101 20.60 19.08 5.76
CA ASN A 101 20.95 19.35 7.16
C ASN A 101 20.34 18.34 8.17
N ILE A 102 19.75 17.22 7.72
CA ILE A 102 19.29 16.18 8.65
C ILE A 102 20.50 15.38 9.16
N GLU A 103 20.57 15.19 10.47
CA GLU A 103 21.56 14.35 11.12
C GLU A 103 21.56 12.93 10.51
N LYS A 104 22.75 12.37 10.23
CA LYS A 104 22.90 11.11 9.48
C LYS A 104 22.08 9.96 10.07
N GLU A 105 21.92 9.94 11.39
CA GLU A 105 21.11 8.93 12.09
C GLU A 105 19.62 9.04 11.75
N LEU A 106 19.06 10.26 11.78
CA LEU A 106 17.66 10.48 11.43
C LEU A 106 17.39 10.13 9.96
N ALA A 107 18.33 10.40 9.06
CA ALA A 107 18.22 10.02 7.66
C ALA A 107 18.11 8.49 7.48
N GLN A 108 18.90 7.71 8.23
CA GLN A 108 18.80 6.23 8.20
C GLN A 108 17.48 5.73 8.77
N ARG A 109 16.98 6.34 9.84
CA ARG A 109 15.68 5.99 10.43
C ARG A 109 14.52 6.27 9.46
N ILE A 110 14.52 7.43 8.80
CA ILE A 110 13.55 7.78 7.75
C ILE A 110 13.63 6.82 6.57
N GLN A 111 14.85 6.46 6.13
CA GLN A 111 15.02 5.50 5.05
C GLN A 111 14.40 4.13 5.40
N THR A 112 14.58 3.68 6.64
CA THR A 112 13.96 2.45 7.14
C THR A 112 12.43 2.58 7.14
N PHE A 113 11.91 3.70 7.62
CA PHE A 113 10.47 4.00 7.62
C PHE A 113 9.85 3.99 6.21
N ILE A 114 10.58 4.52 5.22
CA ILE A 114 10.20 4.48 3.80
C ILE A 114 10.09 3.05 3.29
N PHE A 115 11.07 2.19 3.59
CA PHE A 115 11.01 0.79 3.14
C PHE A 115 9.87 0.02 3.80
N ILE A 116 9.63 0.23 5.10
CA ILE A 116 8.48 -0.33 5.81
C ILE A 116 7.17 0.11 5.14
N THR A 117 7.05 1.40 4.84
CA THR A 117 5.86 1.94 4.16
C THR A 117 5.65 1.32 2.79
N ILE A 118 6.71 1.18 1.98
CA ILE A 118 6.62 0.54 0.66
C ILE A 118 6.10 -0.89 0.80
N ALA A 119 6.60 -1.65 1.78
CA ALA A 119 6.14 -3.01 2.02
C ALA A 119 4.64 -3.05 2.37
N LEU A 120 4.21 -2.21 3.32
CA LEU A 120 2.82 -2.16 3.76
C LEU A 120 1.86 -1.65 2.66
N ALA A 121 2.18 -0.53 2.02
CA ALA A 121 1.35 0.07 0.97
C ALA A 121 1.14 -0.86 -0.24
N ASN A 122 2.04 -1.83 -0.45
CA ASN A 122 1.97 -2.77 -1.56
C ASN A 122 1.55 -4.18 -1.18
N ALA A 123 1.40 -4.51 0.11
CA ALA A 123 1.01 -5.84 0.55
C ALA A 123 -0.35 -6.26 -0.05
N ILE A 124 -1.39 -5.43 0.15
CA ILE A 124 -2.73 -5.69 -0.39
C ILE A 124 -2.76 -5.65 -1.93
N PRO A 125 -2.18 -4.65 -2.63
CA PRO A 125 -2.07 -4.69 -4.09
C PRO A 125 -1.41 -5.95 -4.65
N LEU A 126 -0.35 -6.46 -4.03
CA LEU A 126 0.32 -7.68 -4.47
C LEU A 126 -0.56 -8.91 -4.27
N ILE A 127 -1.25 -9.02 -3.13
CA ILE A 127 -2.20 -10.11 -2.87
C ILE A 127 -3.35 -10.07 -3.89
N ALA A 128 -3.90 -8.88 -4.17
CA ALA A 128 -4.93 -8.67 -5.17
C ALA A 128 -4.48 -9.15 -6.56
N LEU A 129 -3.24 -8.87 -6.96
CA LEU A 129 -2.66 -9.33 -8.22
C LEU A 129 -2.63 -10.87 -8.28
N VAL A 130 -2.13 -11.53 -7.23
CA VAL A 130 -2.08 -13.00 -7.13
C VAL A 130 -3.48 -13.60 -7.23
N PHE A 131 -4.46 -13.04 -6.53
CA PHE A 131 -5.83 -13.55 -6.56
C PHE A 131 -6.48 -13.43 -7.93
N ILE A 132 -6.29 -12.30 -8.63
CA ILE A 132 -6.79 -12.16 -10.00
C ILE A 132 -6.16 -13.22 -10.90
N LEU A 133 -4.83 -13.41 -10.82
CA LEU A 133 -4.15 -14.42 -11.62
C LEU A 133 -4.66 -15.83 -11.34
N MET A 134 -4.93 -16.19 -10.08
CA MET A 134 -5.45 -17.51 -9.72
C MET A 134 -6.85 -17.80 -10.30
N VAL A 135 -7.66 -16.78 -10.57
CA VAL A 135 -9.03 -16.96 -11.07
C VAL A 135 -9.11 -16.96 -12.60
N VAL A 136 -8.08 -16.46 -13.29
CA VAL A 136 -8.04 -16.36 -14.76
C VAL A 136 -7.04 -17.31 -15.43
N ILE A 137 -6.36 -18.14 -14.65
CA ILE A 137 -5.45 -19.20 -15.13
C ILE A 137 -6.17 -20.54 -15.10
#